data_AF-A0A7M3W8U0-F1
#
_entry.id   AF-A0A7M3W8U0-F1
#
_cell.length_a   1.000
_cell.length_b   1.000
_cell.length_c   1.000
_cell.angle_alpha   90.00
_cell.angle_beta   90.00
_cell.angle_gamma   90.00
#
_symmetry.space_group_name_H-M   'P 1'
#
loop_
_entity.id
_entity.type
_entity.pdbx_description
1 polymer ?
#
loop_
_entity_poly.entity_id
_entity_poly.type
_entity_poly.pdbx_seq_one_letter_code
_entity_poly.pdbx_strand_id
1 'polypeptide(L)' 'ARLDSRSKPKKRMVVLSTNDVMEIGKYSLSDGSSIKITSIAVKDGLHLSMGICSVDVSTDATLVNYNVESKLTLL' A
#
# COMPACT_ATOMS: atom_id res chain seq x y z
N ALA A 1 -15.83 -17.37 7.76
CA ALA A 1 -15.00 -18.23 6.88
C ALA A 1 -13.73 -18.61 7.65
N ARG A 2 -13.28 -19.87 7.58
CA ARG A 2 -11.98 -20.28 8.13
C ARG A 2 -10.89 -19.84 7.14
N LEU A 3 -9.73 -19.41 7.64
CA LEU A 3 -8.57 -19.15 6.82
C LEU A 3 -7.98 -20.51 6.45
N ASP A 4 -8.42 -21.07 5.33
CA ASP A 4 -7.92 -22.35 4.86
C ASP A 4 -6.49 -22.13 4.34
N SER A 5 -5.46 -22.48 5.12
CA SER A 5 -4.04 -22.31 4.77
C SER A 5 -3.59 -23.07 3.50
N ARG A 6 -4.51 -23.81 2.87
CA ARG A 6 -4.28 -24.60 1.65
C ARG A 6 -4.26 -23.75 0.38
N SER A 7 -4.89 -22.57 0.38
CA SER A 7 -4.84 -21.65 -0.77
C SER A 7 -3.78 -20.57 -0.57
N LYS A 8 -2.98 -20.31 -1.61
CA LYS A 8 -2.01 -19.21 -1.61
C LYS A 8 -2.71 -17.87 -1.31
N PRO A 9 -2.11 -16.98 -0.50
CA PRO A 9 -2.69 -15.67 -0.22
C PRO A 9 -2.83 -14.87 -1.52
N LYS A 10 -3.99 -14.26 -1.72
CA LYS A 10 -4.27 -13.39 -2.89
C LYS A 10 -4.00 -11.91 -2.59
N LYS A 11 -3.78 -11.56 -1.32
CA LYS A 11 -3.55 -10.20 -0.86
C LYS A 11 -2.43 -10.19 0.17
N ARG A 12 -1.72 -9.08 0.26
CA ARG A 12 -0.68 -8.82 1.26
C ARG A 12 -0.86 -7.46 1.89
N MET A 13 -0.32 -7.33 3.09
CA MET A 13 -0.21 -6.05 3.79
C MET A 13 1.07 -5.36 3.34
N VAL A 14 1.02 -4.03 3.25
CA VAL A 14 2.16 -3.21 2.83
C VAL A 14 2.18 -1.93 3.65
N VAL A 15 3.37 -1.34 3.76
CA VAL A 15 3.59 -0.02 4.36
C VAL A 15 4.05 0.92 3.26
N LEU A 16 3.49 2.12 3.24
CA LEU A 16 3.84 3.18 2.32
C LEU A 16 4.33 4.38 3.12
N SER A 17 5.46 4.95 2.72
CA SER A 17 5.94 6.22 3.24
C SER A 17 5.75 7.33 2.22
N THR A 18 5.18 8.45 2.65
CA THR A 18 4.94 9.66 1.85
C THR A 18 5.38 10.91 2.61
N ASN A 19 5.69 11.99 1.88
CA ASN A 19 5.98 13.30 2.50
C ASN A 19 4.70 14.08 2.86
N ASP A 20 3.55 13.70 2.32
CA ASP A 20 2.26 14.32 2.60
C ASP A 20 1.26 13.33 3.22
N VAL A 21 0.24 13.88 3.90
CA VAL A 21 -0.88 13.12 4.45
C VAL A 21 -1.63 12.39 3.32
N MET A 22 -1.80 11.08 3.48
CA MET A 22 -2.75 10.31 2.70
C MET A 22 -4.06 10.15 3.47
N GLU A 23 -5.16 10.02 2.72
CA GLU A 23 -6.46 9.67 3.29
C GLU A 23 -6.65 8.16 3.28
N ILE A 24 -7.60 7.68 4.07
CA ILE A 24 -8.04 6.28 4.00
C ILE A 24 -8.85 6.11 2.72
N GLY A 25 -8.39 5.26 1.82
CA GLY A 25 -9.00 5.15 0.49
C GLY A 25 -8.34 4.14 -0.42
N LYS A 26 -8.80 4.13 -1.67
CA LYS A 26 -8.23 3.31 -2.74
C LYS A 26 -7.38 4.20 -3.65
N TYR A 27 -6.14 3.76 -3.91
CA TYR A 27 -5.19 4.48 -4.73
C TYR A 27 -4.68 3.60 -5.86
N SER A 28 -4.48 4.20 -7.03
CA SER A 28 -3.93 3.53 -8.20
C SER A 28 -2.41 3.51 -8.15
N LEU A 29 -1.83 2.42 -8.63
CA LEU A 29 -0.39 2.22 -8.74
C LEU A 29 0.07 2.25 -10.20
N SER A 30 1.35 2.54 -10.43
CA SER A 30 1.95 2.71 -11.75
C SER A 30 1.91 1.46 -12.63
N ASP A 31 1.77 0.28 -12.02
CA ASP A 31 1.58 -1.01 -12.71
C ASP A 31 0.11 -1.30 -13.07
N GLY A 32 -0.78 -0.32 -12.89
CA GLY A 32 -2.22 -0.45 -13.14
C GLY A 32 -2.98 -1.15 -12.01
N SER A 33 -2.29 -1.60 -10.96
CA SER A 33 -2.92 -2.19 -9.79
C SER A 33 -3.42 -1.12 -8.82
N SER A 34 -3.93 -1.54 -7.66
CA SER A 34 -4.39 -0.60 -6.63
C SER A 34 -4.10 -1.09 -5.23
N ILE A 35 -3.94 -0.13 -4.33
CA ILE A 35 -3.79 -0.34 -2.89
C ILE A 35 -4.99 0.26 -2.17
N LYS A 36 -5.52 -0.44 -1.18
CA LYS A 36 -6.49 0.12 -0.22
C LYS A 36 -5.75 0.48 1.05
N ILE A 37 -5.61 1.77 1.34
CA ILE A 37 -5.10 2.28 2.61
C ILE A 37 -6.16 2.07 3.69
N THR A 38 -5.75 1.53 4.83
CA THR A 38 -6.62 1.21 5.96
C THR A 38 -6.24 1.93 7.24
N SER A 39 -5.00 2.42 7.32
CA SER A 39 -4.49 3.11 8.51
C SER A 39 -3.41 4.10 8.12
N ILE A 40 -3.33 5.20 8.86
CA ILE A 40 -2.37 6.27 8.66
C ILE A 40 -1.74 6.63 10.01
N ALA A 41 -0.47 7.01 9.99
CA ALA A 41 0.29 7.45 11.15
C ALA A 41 1.32 8.49 10.70
N VAL A 42 1.76 9.32 11.65
CA VAL A 42 2.86 10.26 11.44
C VAL A 42 3.95 9.92 12.45
N LYS A 43 5.18 9.76 11.97
CA LYS A 43 6.35 9.48 12.79
C LYS A 43 7.51 10.35 12.32
N ASP A 44 8.07 11.16 13.22
CA ASP A 44 9.24 11.99 12.95
C ASP A 44 9.10 12.88 11.69
N GLY A 45 7.88 13.38 11.42
CA GLY A 45 7.57 14.19 10.24
C GLY A 45 7.32 13.41 8.95
N LEU A 46 7.46 12.09 8.96
CA LEU A 46 7.16 11.21 7.83
C LEU A 46 5.73 10.66 7.96
N HIS A 47 4.97 10.70 6.86
CA HIS A 47 3.64 10.10 6.79
C HIS A 47 3.77 8.62 6.42
N LEU A 48 3.25 7.75 7.29
CA LEU A 48 3.25 6.31 7.13
C LEU A 48 1.81 5.83 6.95
N SER A 49 1.60 5.00 5.94
CA SER A 49 0.28 4.43 5.64
C SER A 49 0.38 2.92 5.55
N MET A 50 -0.55 2.22 6.18
CA MET A 50 -0.74 0.78 6.00
C MET A 50 -1.83 0.54 4.97
N GLY A 51 -1.60 -0.43 4.09
CA GLY A 51 -2.59 -0.81 3.11
C GLY A 51 -2.56 -2.30 2.76
N ILE A 52 -3.53 -2.67 1.94
CA ILE A 52 -3.69 -4.03 1.42
C ILE A 52 -3.75 -3.96 -0.10
N CYS A 53 -2.95 -4.79 -0.76
CA CYS A 53 -2.93 -4.91 -2.22
C CYS A 53 -2.83 -6.39 -2.66
N SER A 54 -2.88 -6.66 -3.97
CA SER A 54 -2.64 -8.01 -4.50
C SER A 54 -1.21 -8.45 -4.22
N VAL A 55 -0.98 -9.76 -4.11
CA VAL A 55 0.39 -10.31 -4.06
C VAL A 55 1.17 -10.07 -5.36
N ASP A 56 0.46 -9.89 -6.48
CA ASP A 56 1.03 -9.71 -7.82
C ASP A 56 1.46 -8.26 -8.12
N VAL A 57 1.27 -7.33 -7.17
CA VAL A 57 1.70 -5.93 -7.33
C VAL A 57 3.22 -5.87 -7.48
N SER A 58 3.70 -5.09 -8.44
CA SER A 58 5.15 -4.91 -8.67
C SER A 58 5.84 -4.34 -7.44
N THR A 59 7.07 -4.79 -7.17
CA THR A 59 7.91 -4.25 -6.08
C THR A 59 8.24 -2.78 -6.30
N ASP A 60 8.27 -2.36 -7.57
CA ASP A 60 8.68 -1.02 -7.99
C ASP A 60 7.45 -0.13 -8.29
N ALA A 61 6.25 -0.61 -7.93
CA ALA A 61 5.02 0.13 -8.12
C ALA A 61 5.01 1.39 -7.22
N THR A 62 4.70 2.53 -7.83
CA THR A 62 4.57 3.84 -7.17
C THR A 62 3.14 4.34 -7.25
N LEU A 63 2.76 5.30 -6.40
CA LEU A 63 1.44 5.91 -6.47
C LEU A 63 1.28 6.76 -7.73
N VAL A 64 0.15 6.59 -8.42
CA VAL A 64 -0.23 7.46 -9.55
C VAL A 64 -0.85 8.75 -9.01
N ASN A 65 -0.53 9.88 -9.64
CA ASN A 65 -1.06 11.21 -9.31
C ASN A 65 -0.79 11.69 -7.88
N TYR A 66 0.16 11.07 -7.18
CA TYR A 66 0.74 11.65 -5.98
C TYR A 66 2.05 12.30 -6.40
N ASN A 67 2.11 13.63 -6.28
CA ASN A 67 3.27 14.48 -6.65
C ASN A 67 4.48 14.30 -5.71
N VAL A 68 4.65 13.11 -5.13
CA VAL A 68 5.54 12.89 -3.99
C VAL A 68 6.27 11.58 -4.18
N GLU A 69 7.58 11.58 -3.85
CA GLU A 69 8.36 10.37 -3.68
C GLU A 69 7.63 9.45 -2.69
N SER A 70 7.08 8.35 -3.20
CA SER A 70 6.36 7.36 -2.43
C SER A 70 7.10 6.03 -2.56
N LYS A 71 7.43 5.43 -1.41
CA LYS A 71 8.12 4.13 -1.37
C LYS A 71 7.21 3.07 -0.80
N LEU A 72 6.89 2.08 -1.61
CA LEU A 72 6.18 0.88 -1.19
C LEU A 72 7.15 -0.10 -0.53
N THR A 73 6.88 -0.42 0.73
CA THR A 73 7.59 -1.45 1.48
C THR A 73 6.67 -2.64 1.69
N LEU A 74 7.10 -3.79 1.18
CA LEU A 74 6.38 -5.05 1.30
C LEU A 74 6.72 -5.69 2.64
N LEU A 75 5.70 -6.10 3.40
CA LEU A 75 5.85 -6.82 4.67
C LEU A 75 5.63 -8.33 4.48
#